data_AF-A0A6I7N347-F1
#
_entry.id   AF-A0A6I7N347-F1
#
_cell.length_a   1.000
_cell.length_b   1.000
_cell.length_c   1.000
_cell.angle_alpha   90.00
_cell.angle_beta   90.00
_cell.angle_gamma   90.00
#
_symmetry.space_group_name_H-M   'P 1'
#
loop_
_entity.id
_entity.type
_entity.pdbx_description
1 polymer ?
#
loop_
_entity_poly.entity_id
_entity_poly.type
_entity_poly.pdbx_seq_one_letter_code
_entity_poly.pdbx_strand_id
1 'polypeptide(L)'
;MRILFLTHSFNSLSQRLFVELRRLGHEISIEFDINDRVTEEAVALYRPDLVIAPFLKRAIPESVWRHTLCWIVHPGPLGDRGPAALDWAIEDGAAQWGVTVLQADAQMDAGDVWASAGFPMRAGSKSSLYRREVADAAVRAVTLALERLRDPDFRPAALPEGPDGSRGRWRPAIKAAERRIDWGNDSTAGVLRRIRAADGFPGVCDEILGLPVRLFNAWPESRLRGEPGAVIATRDGAICRATRDGAVWITHLRGIGAGQGDLKLPAVEVLGADRLSAVPDIPLDPFAAVDGDTWREIVCRIDDGVGYLAFEFHNGAMSTEQCRRLRVAWERLRQTSARVLVLLGGSDFWSNGIHLHRIEARENSADASWDNIEAMNDLTRAIIETDDRLVIAALRGNAGAGGVFLALAADEVWAAPGVVLNPHYKNMGNLYGSEYWTYLLPRRAGSDGARTIIGNRLPLGAPEALQAGLLDAVFGSDAADFAELASGRAEDLASAPDLAGRLQAKQARRRQDEAQRPLAEYREEEMRHMRLNFFGFDPSYHVARYNFVHRVPQSRTPLHLALHRRIGGAAGGLGATARTRT
;
A
#
# COMPACT_ATOMS: atom_id res chain seq x y z
N MET A 1 0.93 24.71 -13.98
CA MET A 1 1.76 25.25 -12.88
C MET A 1 2.89 24.28 -12.59
N ARG A 2 4.01 24.81 -12.10
CA ARG A 2 5.18 24.07 -11.62
C ARG A 2 5.07 23.92 -10.11
N ILE A 3 4.86 22.70 -9.65
CA ILE A 3 4.59 22.38 -8.24
C ILE A 3 5.80 21.63 -7.66
N LEU A 4 6.32 22.11 -6.54
CA LEU A 4 7.33 21.38 -5.77
C LEU A 4 6.64 20.61 -4.64
N PHE A 5 6.79 19.29 -4.64
CA PHE A 5 6.45 18.48 -3.48
C PHE A 5 7.60 18.49 -2.50
N LEU A 6 7.37 18.96 -1.28
CA LEU A 6 8.31 18.85 -0.17
C LEU A 6 7.81 17.77 0.79
N THR A 7 8.52 16.63 0.87
CA THR A 7 8.02 15.48 1.62
C THR A 7 9.13 14.70 2.31
N HIS A 8 8.89 14.15 3.50
CA HIS A 8 9.87 13.32 4.19
C HIS A 8 10.18 12.02 3.42
N SER A 9 9.21 11.50 2.67
CA SER A 9 9.39 10.37 1.77
C SER A 9 8.34 10.37 0.66
N PHE A 10 8.63 9.75 -0.48
CA PHE A 10 7.65 9.59 -1.55
C PHE A 10 6.64 8.48 -1.23
N ASN A 11 5.87 8.70 -0.16
CA ASN A 11 4.91 7.76 0.43
C ASN A 11 3.63 7.63 -0.42
N SER A 12 2.68 6.80 0.04
CA SER A 12 1.45 6.53 -0.73
C SER A 12 0.62 7.78 -1.02
N LEU A 13 0.49 8.71 -0.06
CA LEU A 13 -0.24 9.96 -0.27
C LEU A 13 0.48 10.86 -1.28
N SER A 14 1.80 11.00 -1.15
CA SER A 14 2.62 11.78 -2.09
C SER A 14 2.52 11.20 -3.50
N GLN A 15 2.56 9.87 -3.65
CA GLN A 15 2.38 9.22 -4.95
C GLN A 15 0.98 9.43 -5.53
N ARG A 16 -0.08 9.30 -4.71
CA ARG A 16 -1.45 9.55 -5.15
C ARG A 16 -1.64 10.98 -5.64
N LEU A 17 -1.23 11.97 -4.85
CA LEU A 17 -1.30 13.37 -5.28
C LEU A 17 -0.42 13.65 -6.51
N PHE A 18 0.75 13.03 -6.61
CA PHE A 18 1.63 13.19 -7.77
C PHE A 18 0.95 12.73 -9.07
N VAL A 19 0.31 11.56 -9.05
CA VAL A 19 -0.43 11.02 -10.19
C VAL A 19 -1.58 11.96 -10.57
N GLU A 20 -2.44 12.32 -9.61
CA GLU A 20 -3.63 13.13 -9.89
C GLU A 20 -3.28 14.52 -10.41
N LEU A 21 -2.30 15.18 -9.79
CA LEU A 21 -1.91 16.53 -10.21
C LEU A 21 -1.20 16.53 -11.57
N ARG A 22 -0.43 15.48 -11.91
CA ARG A 22 0.12 15.34 -13.27
C ARG A 22 -0.97 15.12 -14.31
N ARG A 23 -2.00 14.33 -13.97
CA ARG A 23 -3.18 14.13 -14.82
C ARG A 23 -3.93 15.44 -15.08
N LEU A 24 -3.96 16.34 -14.11
CA LEU A 24 -4.48 17.71 -14.25
C LEU A 24 -3.54 18.67 -15.01
N GLY A 25 -2.42 18.17 -15.58
CA GLY A 25 -1.51 18.95 -16.42
C GLY A 25 -0.46 19.76 -15.66
N HIS A 26 -0.25 19.48 -14.37
CA HIS A 26 0.80 20.13 -13.59
C HIS A 26 2.17 19.47 -13.79
N GLU A 27 3.22 20.29 -13.83
CA GLU A 27 4.60 19.80 -13.76
C GLU A 27 4.97 19.66 -12.28
N ILE A 28 5.46 18.48 -11.88
CA ILE A 28 5.75 18.19 -10.47
C ILE A 28 7.18 17.72 -10.32
N SER A 29 7.96 18.47 -9.53
CA SER A 29 9.22 18.00 -8.98
C SER A 29 9.04 17.63 -7.51
N ILE A 30 9.84 16.72 -7.00
CA ILE A 30 9.85 16.35 -5.58
C ILE A 30 11.21 16.70 -4.98
N GLU A 31 11.20 17.19 -3.74
CA GLU A 31 12.37 17.28 -2.87
C GLU A 31 12.04 16.60 -1.53
N PHE A 32 13.00 15.84 -1.00
CA PHE A 32 12.92 15.28 0.33
C PHE A 32 13.26 16.31 1.40
N ASP A 33 12.43 16.35 2.45
CA ASP A 33 12.66 17.15 3.66
C ASP A 33 13.84 16.55 4.47
N ILE A 34 15.05 16.93 4.07
CA ILE A 34 16.32 16.48 4.65
C ILE A 34 16.87 17.54 5.60
N ASN A 35 17.07 18.77 5.10
CA ASN A 35 17.42 19.95 5.88
C ASN A 35 17.00 21.25 5.19
N ASP A 36 17.07 22.35 5.94
CA ASP A 36 16.60 23.67 5.51
C ASP A 36 17.32 24.14 4.24
N ARG A 37 18.66 24.04 4.21
CA ARG A 37 19.48 24.43 3.06
C ARG A 37 19.13 23.64 1.79
N VAL A 38 18.85 22.35 1.92
CA VAL A 38 18.43 21.49 0.79
C VAL A 38 17.07 21.93 0.26
N THR A 39 16.16 22.34 1.16
CA THR A 39 14.83 22.85 0.80
C THR A 39 14.92 24.20 0.09
N GLU A 40 15.69 25.13 0.64
CA GLU A 40 15.95 26.45 0.05
C GLU A 40 16.57 26.33 -1.34
N GLU A 41 17.57 25.47 -1.50
CA GLU A 41 18.21 25.19 -2.78
C GLU A 41 17.20 24.62 -3.79
N ALA A 42 16.36 23.67 -3.38
CA ALA A 42 15.36 23.08 -4.28
C ALA A 42 14.34 24.13 -4.78
N VAL A 43 13.89 25.03 -3.90
CA VAL A 43 13.00 26.14 -4.27
C VAL A 43 13.71 27.11 -5.21
N ALA A 44 14.97 27.47 -4.94
CA ALA A 44 15.75 28.37 -5.79
C ALA A 44 16.02 27.77 -7.19
N LEU A 45 16.35 26.47 -7.25
CA LEU A 45 16.60 25.76 -8.50
C LEU A 45 15.31 25.58 -9.30
N TYR A 46 14.25 25.10 -8.65
CA TYR A 46 13.01 24.79 -9.35
C TYR A 46 12.18 26.04 -9.66
N ARG A 47 12.19 27.07 -8.81
CA ARG A 47 11.29 28.24 -8.89
C ARG A 47 9.82 27.81 -9.05
N PRO A 48 9.25 27.09 -8.07
CA PRO A 48 7.87 26.62 -8.14
C PRO A 48 6.87 27.77 -8.05
N ASP A 49 5.72 27.61 -8.71
CA ASP A 49 4.55 28.48 -8.49
C ASP A 49 3.90 28.19 -7.13
N LEU A 50 4.04 26.94 -6.66
CA LEU A 50 3.44 26.43 -5.43
C LEU A 50 4.30 25.30 -4.85
N VAL A 51 4.51 25.32 -3.54
CA VAL A 51 5.02 24.18 -2.79
C VAL A 51 3.83 23.46 -2.15
N ILE A 52 3.73 22.15 -2.32
CA ILE A 52 2.77 21.32 -1.58
C ILE A 52 3.56 20.37 -0.71
N ALA A 53 3.15 20.20 0.53
CA ALA A 53 3.78 19.34 1.50
C ALA A 53 2.81 18.24 1.97
N PRO A 54 2.75 17.10 1.24
CA PRO A 54 1.83 16.01 1.57
C PRO A 54 2.18 15.25 2.85
N PHE A 55 3.47 15.26 3.24
CA PHE A 55 3.96 14.51 4.38
C PHE A 55 5.27 15.11 4.89
N LEU A 56 5.21 15.91 5.95
CA LEU A 56 6.38 16.51 6.58
C LEU A 56 6.64 15.93 7.97
N LYS A 57 7.89 16.07 8.41
CA LYS A 57 8.28 15.86 9.81
C LYS A 57 8.94 17.06 10.44
N ARG A 58 9.32 18.06 9.64
CA ARG A 58 9.92 19.32 10.07
C ARG A 58 9.10 20.48 9.54
N ALA A 59 9.25 21.63 10.18
CA ALA A 59 8.68 22.87 9.65
C ALA A 59 9.37 23.24 8.32
N ILE A 60 8.59 23.82 7.40
CA ILE A 60 9.15 24.46 6.21
C ILE A 60 9.96 25.69 6.67
N PRO A 61 11.17 25.94 6.13
CA PRO A 61 11.96 27.11 6.51
C PRO A 61 11.22 28.43 6.26
N GLU A 62 11.37 29.38 7.18
CA GLU A 62 10.77 30.73 7.07
C GLU A 62 11.20 31.48 5.82
N SER A 63 12.45 31.30 5.41
CA SER A 63 13.02 31.79 4.15
C SER A 63 12.28 31.28 2.90
N VAL A 64 11.53 30.18 3.01
CA VAL A 64 10.76 29.60 1.90
C VAL A 64 9.31 30.07 1.95
N TRP A 65 8.59 29.81 3.05
CA TRP A 65 7.13 30.04 3.08
C TRP A 65 6.75 31.52 3.12
N ARG A 66 7.66 32.43 3.51
CA ARG A 66 7.43 33.88 3.37
C ARG A 66 7.46 34.39 1.94
N HIS A 67 8.14 33.67 1.03
CA HIS A 67 8.42 34.14 -0.33
C HIS A 67 7.76 33.28 -1.41
N THR A 68 7.36 32.06 -1.07
CA THR A 68 6.70 31.11 -1.96
C THR A 68 5.45 30.59 -1.27
N LEU A 69 4.33 30.53 -1.98
CA LEU A 69 3.12 29.93 -1.43
C LEU A 69 3.38 28.45 -1.11
N CYS A 70 3.19 28.08 0.15
CA CYS A 70 3.37 26.71 0.63
C CYS A 70 2.08 26.20 1.23
N TRP A 71 1.61 25.04 0.76
CA TRP A 71 0.49 24.33 1.33
C TRP A 71 0.93 23.09 2.08
N ILE A 72 0.36 22.89 3.26
CA ILE A 72 0.51 21.69 4.08
C ILE A 72 -0.78 20.89 3.99
N VAL A 73 -0.68 19.60 3.68
CA VAL A 73 -1.82 18.69 3.68
C VAL A 73 -1.92 18.06 5.07
N HIS A 74 -2.75 18.66 5.92
CA HIS A 74 -2.97 18.20 7.29
C HIS A 74 -4.02 17.09 7.32
N PRO A 75 -3.73 15.88 7.85
CA PRO A 75 -4.70 14.78 7.94
C PRO A 75 -5.66 14.96 9.13
N GLY A 76 -6.22 16.16 9.26
CA GLY A 76 -7.20 16.55 10.27
C GLY A 76 -8.29 17.47 9.69
N PRO A 77 -9.49 17.48 10.28
CA PRO A 77 -10.59 18.33 9.87
C PRO A 77 -10.27 19.81 10.11
N LEU A 78 -11.15 20.69 9.62
CA LEU A 78 -11.03 22.12 9.84
C LEU A 78 -10.87 22.43 11.34
N GLY A 79 -9.82 23.18 11.69
CA GLY A 79 -9.52 23.52 13.08
C GLY A 79 -8.65 22.49 13.81
N ASP A 80 -8.33 21.33 13.25
CA ASP A 80 -7.40 20.39 13.89
C ASP A 80 -5.94 20.76 13.61
N ARG A 81 -5.05 20.55 14.59
CA ARG A 81 -3.64 20.94 14.53
C ARG A 81 -2.75 19.90 15.19
N GLY A 82 -1.53 19.74 14.70
CA GLY A 82 -0.48 19.00 15.38
C GLY A 82 -0.17 17.63 14.78
N PRO A 83 0.93 16.99 15.21
CA PRO A 83 1.58 15.90 14.48
C PRO A 83 0.89 14.54 14.58
N ALA A 84 -0.16 14.41 15.40
CA ALA A 84 -0.79 13.13 15.75
C ALA A 84 -2.31 13.11 15.50
N ALA A 85 -2.78 13.91 14.54
CA ALA A 85 -4.21 14.08 14.21
C ALA A 85 -4.98 12.75 14.11
N LEU A 86 -4.54 11.83 13.23
CA LEU A 86 -5.21 10.53 13.05
C LEU A 86 -5.07 9.59 14.26
N ASP A 87 -3.96 9.68 14.99
CA ASP A 87 -3.78 8.90 16.22
C ASP A 87 -4.88 9.27 17.23
N TRP A 88 -5.07 10.56 17.46
CA TRP A 88 -6.13 11.07 18.33
C TRP A 88 -7.54 10.79 17.80
N ALA A 89 -7.76 10.89 16.49
CA ALA A 89 -9.07 10.59 15.90
C ALA A 89 -9.52 9.16 16.22
N ILE A 90 -8.58 8.19 16.21
CA ILE A 90 -8.86 6.78 16.51
C ILE A 90 -9.01 6.56 18.02
N GLU A 91 -8.15 7.14 18.85
CA GLU A 91 -8.22 7.03 20.32
C GLU A 91 -9.52 7.64 20.87
N ASP A 92 -9.92 8.82 20.35
CA ASP A 92 -11.14 9.52 20.73
C ASP A 92 -12.42 8.82 20.18
N GLY A 93 -12.28 7.85 19.29
CA GLY A 93 -13.42 7.18 18.64
C GLY A 93 -14.25 8.12 17.76
N ALA A 94 -13.60 9.05 17.06
CA ALA A 94 -14.30 10.03 16.21
C ALA A 94 -15.14 9.33 15.14
N ALA A 95 -16.38 9.77 14.94
CA ALA A 95 -17.29 9.23 13.91
C ALA A 95 -17.09 9.88 12.53
N GLN A 96 -16.55 11.10 12.49
CA GLN A 96 -16.25 11.88 11.29
C GLN A 96 -14.86 12.46 11.43
N TRP A 97 -14.15 12.58 10.31
CA TRP A 97 -12.84 13.21 10.25
C TRP A 97 -12.66 13.97 8.93
N GLY A 98 -11.46 14.45 8.65
CA GLY A 98 -11.20 15.16 7.40
C GLY A 98 -9.73 15.41 7.13
N VAL A 99 -9.49 16.08 6.02
CA VAL A 99 -8.20 16.63 5.59
C VAL A 99 -8.37 18.12 5.35
N THR A 100 -7.36 18.90 5.71
CA THR A 100 -7.33 20.34 5.51
C THR A 100 -6.05 20.74 4.78
N VAL A 101 -6.18 21.57 3.75
CA VAL A 101 -5.06 22.21 3.05
C VAL A 101 -4.87 23.58 3.66
N LEU A 102 -3.76 23.73 4.39
CA LEU A 102 -3.42 24.92 5.16
C LEU A 102 -2.25 25.63 4.49
N GLN A 103 -2.22 26.96 4.53
CA GLN A 103 -1.02 27.70 4.20
C GLN A 103 0.02 27.53 5.31
N ALA A 104 1.30 27.39 4.94
CA ALA A 104 2.38 27.38 5.92
C ALA A 104 2.51 28.75 6.62
N ASP A 105 2.75 28.71 7.92
CA ASP A 105 2.90 29.87 8.81
C ASP A 105 3.93 29.52 9.92
N ALA A 106 4.35 30.50 10.70
CA ALA A 106 5.25 30.35 11.84
C ALA A 106 4.71 29.40 12.92
N GLN A 107 3.39 29.36 13.10
CA GLN A 107 2.73 28.43 14.02
C GLN A 107 2.29 27.16 13.28
N MET A 108 2.64 25.99 13.85
CA MET A 108 2.30 24.69 13.26
C MET A 108 0.79 24.54 13.06
N ASP A 109 0.43 24.18 11.83
CA ASP A 109 -0.94 23.96 11.35
C ASP A 109 -1.91 25.12 11.66
N ALA A 110 -1.41 26.35 11.76
CA ALA A 110 -2.22 27.51 12.17
C ALA A 110 -2.58 28.48 11.03
N GLY A 111 -2.00 28.28 9.84
CA GLY A 111 -2.16 29.19 8.71
C GLY A 111 -3.54 29.10 8.07
N ASP A 112 -3.79 30.02 7.15
CA ASP A 112 -5.10 30.16 6.51
C ASP A 112 -5.50 28.90 5.72
N VAL A 113 -6.78 28.57 5.77
CA VAL A 113 -7.37 27.39 5.17
C VAL A 113 -7.73 27.68 3.73
N TRP A 114 -7.14 26.90 2.83
CA TRP A 114 -7.44 26.94 1.41
C TRP A 114 -8.60 26.03 1.04
N ALA A 115 -8.66 24.83 1.62
CA ALA A 115 -9.74 23.88 1.42
C ALA A 115 -9.77 22.82 2.53
N SER A 116 -10.92 22.18 2.69
CA SER A 116 -11.06 21.00 3.55
C SER A 116 -12.01 19.99 2.90
N ALA A 117 -11.83 18.71 3.23
CA ALA A 117 -12.71 17.64 2.80
C ALA A 117 -12.92 16.64 3.95
N GLY A 118 -14.19 16.35 4.27
CA GLY A 118 -14.56 15.39 5.31
C GLY A 118 -14.71 13.96 4.79
N PHE A 119 -14.76 13.01 5.73
CA PHE A 119 -15.11 11.61 5.50
C PHE A 119 -15.60 10.91 6.79
N PRO A 120 -16.45 9.88 6.68
CA PRO A 120 -16.83 9.04 7.81
C PRO A 120 -15.66 8.18 8.29
N MET A 121 -15.50 8.05 9.60
CA MET A 121 -14.45 7.21 10.19
C MET A 121 -14.89 5.74 10.24
N ARG A 122 -14.05 4.87 9.71
CA ARG A 122 -14.19 3.42 9.84
C ARG A 122 -13.39 2.89 11.03
N ALA A 123 -13.80 1.75 11.56
CA ALA A 123 -13.03 0.98 12.54
C ALA A 123 -11.79 0.32 11.91
N GLY A 124 -10.87 1.12 11.38
CA GLY A 124 -9.64 0.70 10.70
C GLY A 124 -8.38 1.10 11.46
N SER A 125 -7.24 0.56 11.01
CA SER A 125 -5.93 1.00 11.47
C SER A 125 -5.58 2.38 10.91
N LYS A 126 -4.71 3.12 11.59
CA LYS A 126 -4.22 4.42 11.12
C LYS A 126 -3.64 4.36 9.71
N SER A 127 -2.84 3.33 9.42
CA SER A 127 -2.25 3.16 8.10
C SER A 127 -3.30 2.86 7.01
N SER A 128 -4.38 2.15 7.35
CA SER A 128 -5.48 1.88 6.42
C SER A 128 -6.26 3.15 6.11
N LEU A 129 -6.68 3.89 7.15
CA LEU A 129 -7.38 5.17 7.01
C LEU A 129 -6.54 6.19 6.22
N TYR A 130 -5.23 6.23 6.47
CA TYR A 130 -4.30 7.11 5.75
C TYR A 130 -4.22 6.79 4.24
N ARG A 131 -4.31 5.52 3.85
CA ARG A 131 -4.20 5.07 2.45
C ARG A 131 -5.50 5.18 1.67
N ARG A 132 -6.63 5.18 2.37
CA ARG A 132 -7.96 5.18 1.78
C ARG A 132 -8.63 6.53 1.98
N GLU A 133 -9.41 6.68 3.05
CA GLU A 133 -10.30 7.81 3.26
C GLU A 133 -9.54 9.16 3.31
N VAL A 134 -8.36 9.20 3.95
CA VAL A 134 -7.49 10.38 4.00
C VAL A 134 -6.89 10.71 2.65
N ALA A 135 -6.47 9.71 1.87
CA ALA A 135 -5.88 9.94 0.56
C ALA A 135 -6.92 10.50 -0.42
N ASP A 136 -8.13 9.95 -0.43
CA ASP A 136 -9.22 10.44 -1.28
C ASP A 136 -9.67 11.85 -0.85
N ALA A 137 -9.78 12.11 0.47
CA ALA A 137 -10.08 13.44 0.98
C ALA A 137 -8.99 14.46 0.66
N ALA A 138 -7.71 14.07 0.73
CA ALA A 138 -6.60 14.93 0.35
C ALA A 138 -6.62 15.30 -1.13
N VAL A 139 -6.91 14.35 -2.04
CA VAL A 139 -7.07 14.64 -3.46
C VAL A 139 -8.19 15.65 -3.69
N ARG A 140 -9.36 15.47 -3.05
CA ARG A 140 -10.47 16.41 -3.13
C ARG A 140 -10.09 17.80 -2.61
N ALA A 141 -9.48 17.87 -1.42
CA ALA A 141 -9.11 19.14 -0.80
C ALA A 141 -8.03 19.88 -1.59
N VAL A 142 -6.99 19.20 -2.08
CA VAL A 142 -5.94 19.83 -2.89
C VAL A 142 -6.48 20.29 -4.24
N THR A 143 -7.35 19.52 -4.88
CA THR A 143 -7.97 19.93 -6.15
C THR A 143 -8.83 21.18 -5.96
N LEU A 144 -9.67 21.21 -4.91
CA LEU A 144 -10.48 22.38 -4.58
C LEU A 144 -9.61 23.60 -4.22
N ALA A 145 -8.49 23.40 -3.51
CA ALA A 145 -7.54 24.47 -3.21
C ALA A 145 -6.91 25.05 -4.49
N LEU A 146 -6.55 24.20 -5.46
CA LEU A 146 -6.02 24.63 -6.77
C LEU A 146 -7.05 25.39 -7.60
N GLU A 147 -8.32 24.99 -7.56
CA GLU A 147 -9.42 25.72 -8.20
C GLU A 147 -9.57 27.12 -7.58
N ARG A 148 -9.58 27.19 -6.24
CA ARG A 148 -9.64 28.46 -5.48
C ARG A 148 -8.43 29.35 -5.71
N LEU A 149 -7.23 28.79 -5.90
CA LEU A 149 -6.03 29.55 -6.23
C LEU A 149 -6.11 30.23 -7.60
N ARG A 150 -6.93 29.71 -8.53
CA ARG A 150 -7.16 30.33 -9.84
C ARG A 150 -8.20 31.43 -9.79
N ASP A 151 -9.01 31.49 -8.74
CA ASP A 151 -10.02 32.52 -8.52
C ASP A 151 -9.36 33.75 -7.87
N PRO A 152 -9.25 34.89 -8.58
CA PRO A 152 -8.61 36.10 -8.05
C PRO A 152 -9.38 36.73 -6.88
N ASP A 153 -10.66 36.42 -6.71
CA ASP A 153 -11.51 36.96 -5.64
C ASP A 153 -11.52 36.07 -4.39
N PHE A 154 -11.04 34.82 -4.51
CA PHE A 154 -10.95 33.93 -3.37
C PHE A 154 -9.91 34.42 -2.35
N ARG A 155 -10.26 34.35 -1.07
CA ARG A 155 -9.33 34.59 0.05
C ARG A 155 -9.38 33.38 0.98
N PRO A 156 -8.23 32.78 1.33
CA PRO A 156 -8.21 31.68 2.29
C PRO A 156 -8.68 32.19 3.66
N ALA A 157 -9.37 31.34 4.40
CA ALA A 157 -9.99 31.72 5.67
C ALA A 157 -9.07 31.43 6.85
N ALA A 158 -8.92 32.36 7.78
CA ALA A 158 -8.24 32.10 9.04
C ALA A 158 -8.93 30.97 9.81
N LEU A 159 -8.15 30.20 10.57
CA LEU A 159 -8.72 29.20 11.47
C LEU A 159 -9.62 29.84 12.53
N PRO A 160 -10.73 29.19 12.93
CA PRO A 160 -11.57 29.68 14.00
C PRO A 160 -10.77 29.83 15.31
N GLU A 161 -10.99 30.96 15.99
CA GLU A 161 -10.46 31.18 17.34
C GLU A 161 -11.36 30.47 18.37
N GLY A 162 -10.72 29.70 19.25
CA GLY A 162 -11.35 29.07 20.40
C GLY A 162 -11.59 30.07 21.54
N PRO A 163 -12.32 29.65 22.59
CA PRO A 163 -12.68 30.52 23.72
C PRO A 163 -11.49 31.14 24.48
N ASP A 164 -10.32 30.52 24.38
CA ASP A 164 -9.05 30.95 24.99
C ASP A 164 -8.17 31.80 24.04
N GLY A 165 -8.70 32.16 22.87
CA GLY A 165 -7.96 32.86 21.81
C GLY A 165 -7.00 31.95 21.02
N SER A 166 -6.95 30.65 21.31
CA SER A 166 -6.15 29.71 20.52
C SER A 166 -6.83 29.41 19.19
N ARG A 167 -6.07 29.36 18.09
CA ARG A 167 -6.62 28.94 16.80
C ARG A 167 -6.67 27.41 16.73
N GLY A 168 -7.86 26.85 16.52
CA GLY A 168 -8.05 25.40 16.39
C GLY A 168 -7.71 24.58 17.65
N ARG A 169 -7.80 23.25 17.55
CA ARG A 169 -7.53 22.27 18.61
C ARG A 169 -6.16 21.63 18.41
N TRP A 170 -5.26 21.84 19.36
CA TRP A 170 -3.93 21.22 19.35
C TRP A 170 -3.97 19.74 19.75
N ARG A 171 -3.33 18.89 18.95
CA ARG A 171 -3.18 17.44 19.12
C ARG A 171 -1.71 17.09 19.34
N PRO A 172 -1.22 17.01 20.60
CA PRO A 172 0.19 16.72 20.86
C PRO A 172 0.55 15.29 20.43
N ALA A 173 1.84 15.03 20.23
CA ALA A 173 2.30 13.66 20.02
C ALA A 173 1.97 12.78 21.24
N ILE A 174 1.29 11.65 21.01
CA ILE A 174 0.93 10.70 22.08
C ILE A 174 2.18 9.92 22.50
N LYS A 175 2.54 10.01 23.79
CA LYS A 175 3.72 9.33 24.34
C LYS A 175 3.52 7.82 24.42
N ALA A 176 4.60 7.06 24.40
CA ALA A 176 4.54 5.60 24.48
C ALA A 176 3.83 5.09 25.76
N ALA A 177 4.04 5.77 26.89
CA ALA A 177 3.40 5.44 28.16
C ALA A 177 1.87 5.60 28.12
N GLU A 178 1.36 6.57 27.36
CA GLU A 178 -0.08 6.83 27.20
C GLU A 178 -0.76 5.77 26.31
N ARG A 179 0.02 5.05 25.49
CA ARG A 179 -0.46 3.96 24.63
C ARG A 179 -0.46 2.59 25.30
N ARG A 180 0.00 2.50 26.55
CA ARG A 180 0.10 1.22 27.27
C ARG A 180 -1.28 0.57 27.36
N ILE A 181 -1.32 -0.71 27.02
CA ILE A 181 -2.51 -1.55 27.22
C ILE A 181 -2.48 -2.04 28.67
N ASP A 182 -3.59 -1.86 29.37
CA ASP A 182 -3.85 -2.54 30.63
C ASP A 182 -4.75 -3.73 30.36
N TRP A 183 -4.17 -4.91 30.14
CA TRP A 183 -4.91 -6.10 29.75
C TRP A 183 -5.99 -6.51 30.76
N GLY A 184 -5.83 -6.19 32.06
CA GLY A 184 -6.81 -6.50 33.09
C GLY A 184 -8.03 -5.58 33.08
N ASN A 185 -7.90 -4.36 32.56
CA ASN A 185 -8.94 -3.32 32.62
C ASN A 185 -9.49 -2.92 31.25
N ASP A 186 -8.67 -2.97 30.21
CA ASP A 186 -9.04 -2.58 28.85
C ASP A 186 -9.94 -3.65 28.20
N SER A 187 -11.04 -3.18 27.60
CA SER A 187 -11.88 -4.00 26.73
C SER A 187 -11.17 -4.37 25.43
N THR A 188 -11.66 -5.41 24.75
CA THR A 188 -11.29 -5.75 23.38
C THR A 188 -11.35 -4.54 22.45
N ALA A 189 -12.42 -3.76 22.53
CA ALA A 189 -12.57 -2.55 21.72
C ALA A 189 -11.51 -1.47 22.06
N GLY A 190 -11.18 -1.31 23.34
CA GLY A 190 -10.12 -0.39 23.79
C GLY A 190 -8.74 -0.81 23.30
N VAL A 191 -8.39 -2.09 23.46
CA VAL A 191 -7.12 -2.65 22.95
C VAL A 191 -7.00 -2.49 21.44
N LEU A 192 -8.07 -2.79 20.69
CA LEU A 192 -8.09 -2.60 19.24
C LEU A 192 -7.88 -1.13 18.86
N ARG A 193 -8.53 -0.16 19.53
CA ARG A 193 -8.31 1.27 19.26
C ARG A 193 -6.86 1.68 19.48
N ARG A 194 -6.25 1.30 20.61
CA ARG A 194 -4.84 1.62 20.92
C ARG A 194 -3.88 1.08 19.86
N ILE A 195 -4.04 -0.20 19.49
CA ILE A 195 -3.18 -0.82 18.48
C ILE A 195 -3.42 -0.17 17.11
N ARG A 196 -4.68 0.06 16.71
CA ARG A 196 -5.03 0.70 15.43
C ARG A 196 -4.48 2.12 15.32
N ALA A 197 -4.51 2.92 16.39
CA ALA A 197 -3.96 4.28 16.43
C ALA A 197 -2.44 4.31 16.26
N ALA A 198 -1.74 3.25 16.70
CA ALA A 198 -0.29 3.12 16.59
C ALA A 198 0.17 2.26 15.39
N ASP A 199 -0.75 1.69 14.62
CA ASP A 199 -0.40 0.78 13.53
C ASP A 199 0.25 1.52 12.34
N GLY A 200 1.10 0.81 11.60
CA GLY A 200 2.07 1.37 10.67
C GLY A 200 3.29 1.92 11.40
N PHE A 201 3.08 2.85 12.34
CA PHE A 201 4.08 3.45 13.23
C PHE A 201 3.39 4.22 14.37
N PRO A 202 3.87 4.19 15.64
CA PRO A 202 5.10 3.55 16.12
C PRO A 202 4.91 2.12 16.67
N GLY A 203 3.70 1.59 16.70
CA GLY A 203 3.32 0.38 17.43
C GLY A 203 3.12 0.64 18.92
N VAL A 204 2.36 -0.25 19.58
CA VAL A 204 2.12 -0.18 21.03
C VAL A 204 3.18 -1.01 21.76
N CYS A 205 3.89 -0.44 22.73
CA CYS A 205 4.85 -1.20 23.53
C CYS A 205 4.14 -2.17 24.48
N ASP A 206 4.66 -3.38 24.61
CA ASP A 206 4.20 -4.39 25.54
C ASP A 206 5.34 -5.38 25.88
N GLU A 207 5.09 -6.28 26.82
CA GLU A 207 5.93 -7.43 27.12
C GLU A 207 5.12 -8.71 26.97
N ILE A 208 5.58 -9.63 26.11
CA ILE A 208 4.90 -10.90 25.85
C ILE A 208 5.86 -12.03 26.17
N LEU A 209 5.51 -12.87 27.16
CA LEU A 209 6.31 -14.04 27.54
C LEU A 209 7.78 -13.67 27.82
N GLY A 210 7.99 -12.55 28.53
CA GLY A 210 9.30 -12.00 28.90
C GLY A 210 10.05 -11.31 27.75
N LEU A 211 9.43 -11.09 26.59
CA LEU A 211 10.04 -10.38 25.46
C LEU A 211 9.40 -8.98 25.28
N PRO A 212 10.19 -7.89 25.40
CA PRO A 212 9.74 -6.55 25.06
C PRO A 212 9.48 -6.39 23.56
N VAL A 213 8.26 -5.97 23.20
CA VAL A 213 7.81 -5.90 21.81
C VAL A 213 6.97 -4.66 21.53
N ARG A 214 6.75 -4.38 20.24
CA ARG A 214 5.75 -3.46 19.73
C ARG A 214 4.68 -4.23 18.96
N LEU A 215 3.41 -3.97 19.25
CA LEU A 215 2.24 -4.64 18.66
C LEU A 215 1.75 -3.93 17.39
N PHE A 216 1.36 -4.70 16.38
CA PHE A 216 0.82 -4.21 15.11
C PHE A 216 -0.28 -5.11 14.56
N ASN A 217 -1.15 -4.53 13.71
CA ASN A 217 -2.15 -5.23 12.91
C ASN A 217 -3.02 -6.18 13.74
N ALA A 218 -3.84 -5.57 14.61
CA ALA A 218 -4.74 -6.27 15.52
C ALA A 218 -6.16 -6.42 14.98
N TRP A 219 -6.77 -7.56 15.30
CA TRP A 219 -8.09 -7.99 14.81
C TRP A 219 -8.94 -8.53 15.97
N PRO A 220 -10.26 -8.34 15.93
CA PRO A 220 -11.16 -8.86 16.95
C PRO A 220 -11.20 -10.40 16.97
N GLU A 221 -11.48 -10.97 18.15
CA GLU A 221 -11.80 -12.39 18.34
C GLU A 221 -13.00 -12.53 19.26
N SER A 222 -14.08 -13.11 18.72
CA SER A 222 -15.39 -13.18 19.37
C SER A 222 -15.60 -14.46 20.18
N ARG A 223 -14.84 -15.53 19.96
CA ARG A 223 -15.07 -16.85 20.57
C ARG A 223 -14.01 -17.26 21.58
N LEU A 224 -12.73 -17.08 21.25
CA LEU A 224 -11.64 -17.48 22.15
C LEU A 224 -11.63 -16.60 23.40
N ARG A 225 -11.37 -17.20 24.55
CA ARG A 225 -11.31 -16.57 25.87
C ARG A 225 -10.17 -17.17 26.68
N GLY A 226 -9.72 -16.44 27.69
CA GLY A 226 -8.73 -16.89 28.67
C GLY A 226 -8.43 -15.78 29.65
N GLU A 227 -7.38 -15.97 30.46
CA GLU A 227 -6.96 -14.97 31.43
C GLU A 227 -6.46 -13.70 30.73
N PRO A 228 -6.92 -12.48 31.12
CA PRO A 228 -6.54 -11.26 30.42
C PRO A 228 -5.03 -11.07 30.32
N GLY A 229 -4.55 -10.82 29.11
CA GLY A 229 -3.13 -10.69 28.78
C GLY A 229 -2.44 -12.00 28.39
N ALA A 230 -3.04 -13.16 28.67
CA ALA A 230 -2.48 -14.45 28.25
C ALA A 230 -2.49 -14.60 26.73
N VAL A 231 -1.46 -15.26 26.19
CA VAL A 231 -1.47 -15.75 24.80
C VAL A 231 -2.21 -17.08 24.79
N ILE A 232 -3.37 -17.12 24.12
CA ILE A 232 -4.32 -18.23 24.21
C ILE A 232 -4.35 -19.11 22.96
N ALA A 233 -3.85 -18.60 21.83
CA ALA A 233 -3.77 -19.36 20.59
C ALA A 233 -2.74 -18.76 19.62
N THR A 234 -2.31 -19.56 18.65
CA THR A 234 -1.66 -19.11 17.42
C THR A 234 -2.51 -19.50 16.21
N ARG A 235 -2.30 -18.80 15.09
CA ARG A 235 -2.86 -19.13 13.77
C ARG A 235 -2.02 -18.42 12.73
N ASP A 236 -1.58 -19.10 11.68
CA ASP A 236 -0.96 -18.47 10.49
C ASP A 236 0.14 -17.41 10.81
N GLY A 237 0.92 -17.61 11.86
CA GLY A 237 1.96 -16.67 12.31
C GLY A 237 1.50 -15.53 13.23
N ALA A 238 0.20 -15.40 13.49
CA ALA A 238 -0.38 -14.50 14.49
C ALA A 238 -0.52 -15.17 15.87
N ILE A 239 -0.65 -14.33 16.90
CA ILE A 239 -1.02 -14.74 18.26
C ILE A 239 -2.40 -14.18 18.62
N CYS A 240 -3.18 -14.92 19.41
CA CYS A 240 -4.41 -14.44 20.04
C CYS A 240 -4.13 -14.14 21.51
N ARG A 241 -4.50 -12.96 21.99
CA ARG A 241 -4.38 -12.57 23.39
C ARG A 241 -5.74 -12.26 23.99
N ALA A 242 -6.02 -12.85 25.14
CA ALA A 242 -7.23 -12.57 25.89
C ALA A 242 -7.21 -11.12 26.41
N THR A 243 -8.37 -10.48 26.39
CA THR A 243 -8.63 -9.17 27.00
C THR A 243 -9.63 -9.37 28.15
N ARG A 244 -10.00 -8.30 28.85
CA ARG A 244 -10.98 -8.35 29.93
C ARG A 244 -12.33 -8.97 29.52
N ASP A 245 -12.78 -8.74 28.30
CA ASP A 245 -14.12 -9.14 27.81
C ASP A 245 -14.12 -10.04 26.56
N GLY A 246 -12.95 -10.42 26.07
CA GLY A 246 -12.82 -11.14 24.80
C GLY A 246 -11.38 -11.53 24.51
N ALA A 247 -10.99 -11.36 23.24
CA ALA A 247 -9.62 -11.52 22.81
C ALA A 247 -9.34 -10.68 21.56
N VAL A 248 -8.05 -10.50 21.25
CA VAL A 248 -7.57 -9.87 20.02
C VAL A 248 -6.49 -10.73 19.38
N TRP A 249 -6.56 -10.89 18.07
CA TRP A 249 -5.44 -11.38 17.27
C TRP A 249 -4.45 -10.25 17.04
N ILE A 250 -3.16 -10.53 17.15
CA ILE A 250 -2.05 -9.63 16.83
C ILE A 250 -1.16 -10.39 15.84
N THR A 251 -1.12 -9.90 14.60
CA THR A 251 -0.45 -10.64 13.53
C THR A 251 1.05 -10.37 13.46
N HIS A 252 1.49 -9.17 13.87
CA HIS A 252 2.88 -8.74 13.72
C HIS A 252 3.41 -8.10 14.99
N LEU A 253 4.68 -8.39 15.27
CA LEU A 253 5.45 -7.81 16.36
C LEU A 253 6.75 -7.21 15.82
N ARG A 254 7.37 -6.33 16.62
CA ARG A 254 8.77 -5.92 16.48
C ARG A 254 9.41 -6.00 17.86
N GLY A 255 10.55 -6.67 18.00
CA GLY A 255 11.29 -6.69 19.28
C GLY A 255 11.80 -5.30 19.67
N ILE A 256 12.02 -5.07 20.96
CA ILE A 256 12.64 -3.84 21.48
C ILE A 256 13.98 -4.21 22.12
N GLY A 257 15.06 -3.56 21.68
CA GLY A 257 16.40 -3.75 22.28
C GLY A 257 17.08 -5.09 21.96
N ALA A 258 16.47 -5.90 21.10
CA ALA A 258 16.95 -7.24 20.75
C ALA A 258 17.64 -7.26 19.38
N GLY A 259 18.74 -6.54 19.16
CA GLY A 259 19.59 -6.67 17.95
C GLY A 259 18.84 -6.87 16.61
N GLN A 260 19.07 -7.99 15.91
CA GLN A 260 18.39 -8.40 14.66
C GLN A 260 16.84 -8.51 14.76
N GLY A 261 16.26 -8.51 15.96
CA GLY A 261 14.82 -8.54 16.24
C GLY A 261 14.09 -7.20 16.08
N ASP A 262 14.74 -6.18 15.53
CA ASP A 262 14.17 -4.86 15.27
C ASP A 262 13.32 -4.80 13.97
N LEU A 263 13.12 -5.93 13.30
CA LEU A 263 12.24 -6.04 12.14
C LEU A 263 10.79 -6.29 12.57
N LYS A 264 9.84 -5.73 11.81
CA LYS A 264 8.43 -6.10 11.95
C LYS A 264 8.19 -7.43 11.23
N LEU A 265 7.88 -8.47 11.99
CA LEU A 265 7.72 -9.85 11.51
C LEU A 265 6.42 -10.47 12.08
N PRO A 266 5.96 -11.62 11.56
CA PRO A 266 4.85 -12.36 12.17
C PRO A 266 5.08 -12.61 13.66
N ALA A 267 4.03 -12.46 14.47
CA ALA A 267 4.13 -12.51 15.93
C ALA A 267 4.76 -13.82 16.45
N VAL A 268 4.40 -14.95 15.85
CA VAL A 268 4.97 -16.27 16.18
C VAL A 268 6.46 -16.33 15.89
N GLU A 269 6.92 -15.71 14.80
CA GLU A 269 8.33 -15.69 14.41
C GLU A 269 9.16 -14.85 15.41
N VAL A 270 8.63 -13.71 15.87
CA VAL A 270 9.31 -12.85 16.86
C VAL A 270 9.41 -13.51 18.24
N LEU A 271 8.37 -14.22 18.69
CA LEU A 271 8.37 -14.87 20.01
C LEU A 271 9.21 -16.15 20.02
N GLY A 272 9.27 -16.86 18.88
CA GLY A 272 9.97 -18.12 18.72
C GLY A 272 9.20 -19.32 19.30
N ALA A 273 9.55 -20.51 18.83
CA ALA A 273 8.87 -21.76 19.19
C ALA A 273 8.95 -22.08 20.69
N ASP A 274 10.08 -21.81 21.33
CA ASP A 274 10.30 -22.15 22.75
C ASP A 274 9.30 -21.43 23.68
N ARG A 275 9.09 -20.12 23.46
CA ARG A 275 8.13 -19.32 24.24
C ARG A 275 6.69 -19.77 24.00
N LEU A 276 6.38 -20.24 22.79
CA LEU A 276 5.04 -20.62 22.37
C LEU A 276 4.75 -22.12 22.51
N SER A 277 5.66 -22.90 23.11
CA SER A 277 5.56 -24.36 23.22
C SER A 277 4.27 -24.87 23.89
N ALA A 278 3.69 -24.07 24.80
CA ALA A 278 2.43 -24.39 25.49
C ALA A 278 1.19 -23.71 24.86
N VAL A 279 1.36 -22.90 23.81
CA VAL A 279 0.26 -22.18 23.15
C VAL A 279 -0.28 -23.02 22.00
N PRO A 280 -1.58 -23.35 21.95
CA PRO A 280 -2.14 -24.17 20.89
C PRO A 280 -2.21 -23.41 19.56
N ASP A 281 -1.89 -24.10 18.45
CA ASP A 281 -2.21 -23.63 17.10
C ASP A 281 -3.66 -23.99 16.76
N ILE A 282 -4.44 -22.98 16.36
CA ILE A 282 -5.86 -23.12 16.00
C ILE A 282 -6.01 -22.72 14.53
N PRO A 283 -5.65 -23.62 13.59
CA PRO A 283 -5.78 -23.34 12.17
C PRO A 283 -7.25 -23.15 11.80
N LEU A 284 -7.50 -22.33 10.78
CA LEU A 284 -8.85 -22.11 10.27
C LEU A 284 -8.84 -22.27 8.76
N ASP A 285 -9.72 -23.14 8.26
CA ASP A 285 -9.87 -23.35 6.83
C ASP A 285 -10.31 -22.05 6.13
N PRO A 286 -9.64 -21.61 5.04
CA PRO A 286 -10.09 -20.48 4.22
C PRO A 286 -11.54 -20.56 3.73
N PHE A 287 -12.13 -21.75 3.64
CA PHE A 287 -13.53 -21.96 3.23
C PHE A 287 -14.51 -22.07 4.40
N ALA A 288 -14.03 -22.07 5.65
CA ALA A 288 -14.90 -22.21 6.81
C ALA A 288 -15.90 -21.05 6.89
N ALA A 289 -17.17 -21.39 7.13
CA ALA A 289 -18.15 -20.46 7.63
C ALA A 289 -17.81 -20.15 9.09
N VAL A 290 -17.77 -18.86 9.44
CA VAL A 290 -17.49 -18.41 10.80
C VAL A 290 -18.65 -17.53 11.23
N ASP A 291 -19.17 -17.80 12.43
CA ASP A 291 -20.13 -16.93 13.11
C ASP A 291 -19.38 -16.07 14.13
N GLY A 292 -19.57 -14.76 14.06
CA GLY A 292 -18.82 -13.74 14.79
C GLY A 292 -17.46 -13.38 14.17
N ASP A 293 -16.80 -12.39 14.79
CA ASP A 293 -15.51 -11.87 14.36
C ASP A 293 -14.34 -12.79 14.74
N THR A 294 -13.46 -13.06 13.78
CA THR A 294 -12.14 -13.69 14.00
C THR A 294 -11.18 -13.24 12.91
N TRP A 295 -9.87 -13.35 13.16
CA TRP A 295 -8.88 -13.06 12.13
C TRP A 295 -8.72 -14.23 11.14
N ARG A 296 -8.74 -13.89 9.86
CA ARG A 296 -8.53 -14.81 8.74
C ARG A 296 -7.61 -14.13 7.74
N GLU A 297 -6.45 -14.72 7.49
CA GLU A 297 -5.52 -14.14 6.52
C GLU A 297 -5.95 -14.40 5.08
N ILE A 298 -6.49 -15.60 4.81
CA ILE A 298 -7.03 -16.00 3.51
C ILE A 298 -8.49 -16.39 3.70
N VAL A 299 -9.37 -15.86 2.85
CA VAL A 299 -10.81 -16.14 2.87
C VAL A 299 -11.26 -16.52 1.47
N CYS A 300 -11.95 -17.66 1.38
CA CYS A 300 -12.62 -18.13 0.17
C CYS A 300 -14.13 -18.17 0.39
N ARG A 301 -14.91 -17.62 -0.55
CA ARG A 301 -16.38 -17.72 -0.57
C ARG A 301 -16.85 -18.08 -1.99
N ILE A 302 -17.99 -18.76 -2.09
CA ILE A 302 -18.62 -19.08 -3.37
C ILE A 302 -20.04 -18.54 -3.32
N ASP A 303 -20.35 -17.57 -4.16
CA ASP A 303 -21.65 -16.91 -4.23
C ASP A 303 -22.04 -16.73 -5.70
N ASP A 304 -23.29 -17.08 -6.04
CA ASP A 304 -23.88 -16.89 -7.38
C ASP A 304 -23.03 -17.39 -8.57
N GLY A 305 -22.30 -18.49 -8.35
CA GLY A 305 -21.43 -19.09 -9.36
C GLY A 305 -20.07 -18.40 -9.51
N VAL A 306 -19.70 -17.52 -8.59
CA VAL A 306 -18.39 -16.86 -8.50
C VAL A 306 -17.64 -17.36 -7.27
N GLY A 307 -16.38 -17.75 -7.45
CA GLY A 307 -15.46 -18.08 -6.37
C GLY A 307 -14.58 -16.87 -6.05
N TYR A 308 -14.68 -16.32 -4.85
CA TYR A 308 -13.87 -15.19 -4.42
C TYR A 308 -12.77 -15.65 -3.48
N LEU A 309 -11.56 -15.14 -3.71
CA LEU A 309 -10.39 -15.38 -2.88
C LEU A 309 -9.78 -14.04 -2.45
N ALA A 310 -9.87 -13.75 -1.15
CA ALA A 310 -9.26 -12.58 -0.52
C ALA A 310 -8.05 -13.01 0.32
N PHE A 311 -7.03 -12.16 0.38
CA PHE A 311 -5.80 -12.43 1.13
C PHE A 311 -5.24 -11.16 1.77
N GLU A 312 -5.44 -11.01 3.07
CA GLU A 312 -5.09 -9.81 3.84
C GLU A 312 -3.65 -9.88 4.37
N PHE A 313 -2.69 -10.08 3.46
CA PHE A 313 -1.27 -10.11 3.81
C PHE A 313 -0.81 -8.72 4.25
N HIS A 314 -0.15 -8.64 5.41
CA HIS A 314 0.27 -7.37 5.99
C HIS A 314 1.18 -6.58 5.04
N ASN A 315 0.82 -5.32 4.76
CA ASN A 315 1.45 -4.46 3.76
C ASN A 315 1.50 -5.05 2.34
N GLY A 316 0.66 -6.03 2.00
CA GLY A 316 0.67 -6.73 0.71
C GLY A 316 1.93 -7.53 0.42
N ALA A 317 2.80 -7.75 1.41
CA ALA A 317 4.04 -8.50 1.25
C ALA A 317 3.74 -10.01 1.31
N MET A 318 4.21 -10.77 0.32
CA MET A 318 3.86 -12.18 0.13
C MET A 318 5.06 -13.06 0.43
N SER A 319 5.06 -13.75 1.58
CA SER A 319 6.13 -14.69 1.94
C SER A 319 6.00 -16.00 1.16
N THR A 320 7.06 -16.81 1.17
CA THR A 320 7.05 -18.15 0.59
C THR A 320 5.85 -18.99 1.07
N GLU A 321 5.60 -19.05 2.38
CA GLU A 321 4.49 -19.81 2.96
C GLU A 321 3.12 -19.21 2.62
N GLN A 322 3.01 -17.88 2.58
CA GLN A 322 1.78 -17.20 2.17
C GLN A 322 1.45 -17.49 0.70
N CYS A 323 2.43 -17.43 -0.22
CA CYS A 323 2.25 -17.82 -1.62
C CYS A 323 1.80 -19.29 -1.75
N ARG A 324 2.42 -20.20 -0.99
CA ARG A 324 2.06 -21.62 -0.98
C ARG A 324 0.63 -21.85 -0.46
N ARG A 325 0.23 -21.24 0.66
CA ARG A 325 -1.14 -21.33 1.20
C ARG A 325 -2.16 -20.73 0.23
N LEU A 326 -1.82 -19.61 -0.40
CA LEU A 326 -2.67 -18.96 -1.40
C LEU A 326 -2.88 -19.86 -2.63
N ARG A 327 -1.81 -20.52 -3.11
CA ARG A 327 -1.90 -21.49 -4.20
C ARG A 327 -2.77 -22.68 -3.81
N VAL A 328 -2.64 -23.21 -2.60
CA VAL A 328 -3.51 -24.31 -2.12
C VAL A 328 -4.97 -23.88 -2.06
N ALA A 329 -5.26 -22.68 -1.56
CA ALA A 329 -6.62 -22.12 -1.56
C ALA A 329 -7.16 -21.92 -2.98
N TRP A 330 -6.33 -21.44 -3.91
CA TRP A 330 -6.65 -21.30 -5.33
C TRP A 330 -7.02 -22.64 -5.98
N GLU A 331 -6.22 -23.68 -5.78
CA GLU A 331 -6.51 -25.01 -6.33
C GLU A 331 -7.80 -25.60 -5.77
N ARG A 332 -8.07 -25.40 -4.48
CA ARG A 332 -9.35 -25.81 -3.87
C ARG A 332 -10.53 -25.04 -4.46
N LEU A 333 -10.36 -23.73 -4.73
CA LEU A 333 -11.41 -22.91 -5.33
C LEU A 333 -11.72 -23.37 -6.75
N ARG A 334 -10.72 -23.78 -7.53
CA ARG A 334 -10.88 -24.41 -8.85
C ARG A 334 -11.61 -25.75 -8.82
N GLN A 335 -11.70 -26.41 -7.67
CA GLN A 335 -12.46 -27.66 -7.52
C GLN A 335 -13.94 -27.41 -7.18
N THR A 336 -14.36 -26.15 -6.98
CA THR A 336 -15.75 -25.79 -6.69
C THR A 336 -16.59 -25.65 -7.97
N SER A 337 -17.89 -25.48 -7.78
CA SER A 337 -18.85 -25.18 -8.85
C SER A 337 -18.78 -23.75 -9.40
N ALA A 338 -17.88 -22.91 -8.87
CA ALA A 338 -17.67 -21.56 -9.39
C ALA A 338 -17.29 -21.60 -10.88
N ARG A 339 -17.89 -20.72 -11.68
CA ARG A 339 -17.66 -20.56 -13.11
C ARG A 339 -16.70 -19.39 -13.42
N VAL A 340 -16.65 -18.42 -12.51
CA VAL A 340 -15.75 -17.27 -12.52
C VAL A 340 -14.99 -17.24 -11.19
N LEU A 341 -13.70 -16.91 -11.22
CA LEU A 341 -12.86 -16.78 -10.03
C LEU A 341 -12.35 -15.34 -9.89
N VAL A 342 -12.41 -14.78 -8.68
CA VAL A 342 -12.01 -13.41 -8.38
C VAL A 342 -10.93 -13.37 -7.30
N LEU A 343 -9.76 -12.82 -7.62
CA LEU A 343 -8.68 -12.51 -6.68
C LEU A 343 -8.87 -11.07 -6.17
N LEU A 344 -9.33 -10.95 -4.92
CA LEU A 344 -9.66 -9.66 -4.30
C LEU A 344 -8.46 -8.96 -3.64
N GLY A 345 -7.34 -9.65 -3.46
CA GLY A 345 -6.20 -9.15 -2.70
C GLY A 345 -6.54 -8.75 -1.26
N GLY A 346 -5.65 -7.99 -0.64
CA GLY A 346 -5.93 -7.30 0.61
C GLY A 346 -6.71 -6.00 0.39
N SER A 347 -7.31 -5.49 1.45
CA SER A 347 -8.13 -4.27 1.42
C SER A 347 -7.32 -2.98 1.21
N ASP A 348 -6.11 -2.91 1.78
CA ASP A 348 -5.20 -1.76 1.63
C ASP A 348 -4.20 -1.93 0.48
N PHE A 349 -3.84 -3.18 0.18
CA PHE A 349 -2.88 -3.55 -0.85
C PHE A 349 -3.37 -4.82 -1.54
N TRP A 350 -3.36 -4.80 -2.87
CA TRP A 350 -3.60 -6.03 -3.61
C TRP A 350 -2.40 -6.96 -3.48
N SER A 351 -1.20 -6.51 -3.84
CA SER A 351 0.08 -7.17 -3.56
C SER A 351 1.27 -6.24 -3.83
N ASN A 352 2.32 -6.34 -3.02
CA ASN A 352 3.61 -5.67 -3.22
C ASN A 352 4.75 -6.64 -3.60
N GLY A 353 4.42 -7.91 -3.92
CA GLY A 353 5.40 -8.94 -4.27
C GLY A 353 6.04 -9.62 -3.06
N ILE A 354 7.26 -10.13 -3.26
CA ILE A 354 8.01 -10.93 -2.28
C ILE A 354 8.18 -10.24 -0.90
N HIS A 355 8.26 -11.02 0.17
CA HIS A 355 8.24 -10.49 1.53
C HIS A 355 9.63 -10.09 2.05
N LEU A 356 10.07 -8.89 1.65
CA LEU A 356 11.42 -8.38 1.93
C LEU A 356 11.84 -8.40 3.41
N HIS A 357 10.92 -8.16 4.36
CA HIS A 357 11.27 -8.20 5.80
C HIS A 357 11.56 -9.63 6.28
N ARG A 358 10.85 -10.63 5.78
CA ARG A 358 11.08 -12.04 6.14
C ARG A 358 12.33 -12.53 5.44
N ILE A 359 12.56 -12.16 4.19
CA ILE A 359 13.81 -12.41 3.47
C ILE A 359 15.02 -11.84 4.23
N GLU A 360 14.93 -10.60 4.72
CA GLU A 360 16.02 -9.95 5.47
C GLU A 360 16.24 -10.60 6.84
N ALA A 361 15.21 -11.18 7.46
CA ALA A 361 15.32 -11.87 8.73
C ALA A 361 15.96 -13.27 8.63
N ARG A 362 16.15 -13.81 7.42
CA ARG A 362 16.77 -15.13 7.21
C ARG A 362 18.29 -15.02 7.20
N GLU A 363 18.94 -16.07 7.70
CA GLU A 363 20.40 -16.20 7.69
C GLU A 363 20.99 -16.03 6.28
N ASN A 364 20.40 -16.70 5.29
CA ASN A 364 20.73 -16.49 3.88
C ASN A 364 19.57 -15.82 3.14
N SER A 365 19.69 -14.50 2.96
CA SER A 365 18.71 -13.71 2.23
C SER A 365 18.62 -14.01 0.73
N ALA A 366 19.67 -14.55 0.10
CA ALA A 366 19.64 -14.92 -1.32
C ALA A 366 18.77 -16.17 -1.53
N ASP A 367 18.99 -17.22 -0.73
CA ASP A 367 18.17 -18.43 -0.75
C ASP A 367 16.71 -18.12 -0.41
N ALA A 368 16.48 -17.29 0.62
CA ALA A 368 15.14 -16.86 0.98
C ALA A 368 14.44 -16.08 -0.15
N SER A 369 15.19 -15.27 -0.91
CA SER A 369 14.66 -14.56 -2.07
C SER A 369 14.31 -15.52 -3.21
N TRP A 370 15.17 -16.52 -3.44
CA TRP A 370 14.95 -17.57 -4.44
C TRP A 370 13.69 -18.38 -4.12
N ASP A 371 13.56 -18.88 -2.89
CA ASP A 371 12.38 -19.62 -2.45
C ASP A 371 11.09 -18.80 -2.60
N ASN A 372 11.15 -17.52 -2.27
CA ASN A 372 9.97 -16.66 -2.34
C ASN A 372 9.54 -16.38 -3.79
N ILE A 373 10.49 -16.12 -4.70
CA ILE A 373 10.15 -15.90 -6.11
C ILE A 373 9.65 -17.18 -6.78
N GLU A 374 10.23 -18.36 -6.44
CA GLU A 374 9.73 -19.64 -6.93
C GLU A 374 8.28 -19.89 -6.48
N ALA A 375 7.98 -19.66 -5.21
CA ALA A 375 6.63 -19.83 -4.69
C ALA A 375 5.63 -18.84 -5.31
N MET A 376 6.05 -17.61 -5.57
CA MET A 376 5.21 -16.60 -6.24
C MET A 376 4.98 -16.97 -7.73
N ASN A 377 5.99 -17.51 -8.40
CA ASN A 377 5.87 -18.05 -9.76
C ASN A 377 4.96 -19.28 -9.82
N ASP A 378 5.00 -20.17 -8.83
CA ASP A 378 4.09 -21.32 -8.77
C ASP A 378 2.63 -20.89 -8.64
N LEU A 379 2.35 -19.88 -7.81
CA LEU A 379 1.03 -19.28 -7.72
C LEU A 379 0.62 -18.62 -9.03
N THR A 380 1.49 -17.80 -9.62
CA THR A 380 1.22 -17.10 -10.88
C THR A 380 0.90 -18.09 -12.00
N ARG A 381 1.68 -19.16 -12.11
CA ARG A 381 1.46 -20.24 -13.07
C ARG A 381 0.10 -20.91 -12.89
N ALA A 382 -0.25 -21.26 -11.65
CA ALA A 382 -1.54 -21.88 -11.34
C ALA A 382 -2.73 -21.01 -11.78
N ILE A 383 -2.58 -19.68 -11.70
CA ILE A 383 -3.58 -18.72 -12.19
C ILE A 383 -3.63 -18.73 -13.72
N ILE A 384 -2.48 -18.62 -14.40
CA ILE A 384 -2.41 -18.64 -15.89
C ILE A 384 -2.98 -19.93 -16.46
N GLU A 385 -2.69 -21.07 -15.83
CA GLU A 385 -3.14 -22.42 -16.26
C GLU A 385 -4.59 -22.72 -15.86
N THR A 386 -5.29 -21.81 -15.19
CA THR A 386 -6.73 -21.93 -14.98
C THR A 386 -7.44 -21.51 -16.26
N ASP A 387 -7.59 -22.40 -17.23
CA ASP A 387 -8.19 -22.11 -18.55
C ASP A 387 -9.65 -22.56 -18.70
N ASP A 388 -10.20 -23.24 -17.70
CA ASP A 388 -11.58 -23.73 -17.63
C ASP A 388 -12.55 -22.77 -16.92
N ARG A 389 -12.03 -21.67 -16.37
CA ARG A 389 -12.80 -20.59 -15.72
C ARG A 389 -12.27 -19.23 -16.15
N LEU A 390 -13.12 -18.19 -16.08
CA LEU A 390 -12.66 -16.81 -16.21
C LEU A 390 -12.06 -16.36 -14.88
N VAL A 391 -10.91 -15.69 -14.92
CA VAL A 391 -10.19 -15.21 -13.74
C VAL A 391 -10.11 -13.70 -13.76
N ILE A 392 -10.46 -13.07 -12.64
CA ILE A 392 -10.47 -11.63 -12.46
C ILE A 392 -9.53 -11.27 -11.31
N ALA A 393 -8.62 -10.31 -11.51
CA ALA A 393 -7.90 -9.64 -10.44
C ALA A 393 -8.59 -8.31 -10.13
N ALA A 394 -9.18 -8.18 -8.94
CA ALA A 394 -9.90 -6.99 -8.52
C ALA A 394 -9.06 -6.20 -7.49
N LEU A 395 -8.38 -5.17 -7.95
CA LEU A 395 -7.46 -4.33 -7.18
C LEU A 395 -8.25 -3.28 -6.39
N ARG A 396 -8.51 -3.59 -5.12
CA ARG A 396 -9.12 -2.66 -4.15
C ARG A 396 -8.12 -1.69 -3.52
N GLY A 397 -6.84 -2.06 -3.57
CA GLY A 397 -5.72 -1.31 -2.99
C GLY A 397 -4.50 -1.32 -3.90
N ASN A 398 -3.46 -0.60 -3.48
CA ASN A 398 -2.26 -0.40 -4.29
C ASN A 398 -1.53 -1.71 -4.57
N ALA A 399 -0.78 -1.75 -5.68
CA ALA A 399 0.11 -2.85 -6.00
C ALA A 399 1.48 -2.36 -6.48
N GLY A 400 2.51 -3.15 -6.22
CA GLY A 400 3.89 -2.80 -6.56
C GLY A 400 4.74 -4.00 -6.94
N ALA A 401 5.77 -3.75 -7.74
CA ALA A 401 6.74 -4.75 -8.19
C ALA A 401 6.04 -6.02 -8.72
N GLY A 402 6.46 -7.20 -8.27
CA GLY A 402 5.86 -8.49 -8.65
C GLY A 402 4.36 -8.58 -8.39
N GLY A 403 3.83 -7.81 -7.43
CA GLY A 403 2.40 -7.74 -7.19
C GLY A 403 1.62 -7.14 -8.37
N VAL A 404 2.17 -6.22 -9.16
CA VAL A 404 1.46 -5.78 -10.37
C VAL A 404 1.44 -6.89 -11.42
N PHE A 405 2.54 -7.59 -11.61
CA PHE A 405 2.67 -8.63 -12.63
C PHE A 405 1.88 -9.90 -12.30
N LEU A 406 1.79 -10.27 -11.02
CA LEU A 406 0.89 -11.33 -10.55
C LEU A 406 -0.57 -11.04 -10.93
N ALA A 407 -1.01 -9.77 -10.87
CA ALA A 407 -2.38 -9.41 -11.26
C ALA A 407 -2.64 -9.68 -12.74
N LEU A 408 -1.62 -9.49 -13.60
CA LEU A 408 -1.74 -9.69 -15.04
C LEU A 408 -1.95 -11.15 -15.44
N ALA A 409 -1.76 -12.11 -14.52
CA ALA A 409 -2.06 -13.52 -14.74
C ALA A 409 -3.57 -13.79 -14.88
N ALA A 410 -4.41 -12.90 -14.35
CA ALA A 410 -5.85 -12.94 -14.55
C ALA A 410 -6.22 -12.60 -16.01
N ASP A 411 -7.39 -13.05 -16.45
CA ASP A 411 -7.94 -12.66 -17.76
C ASP A 411 -8.32 -11.19 -17.76
N GLU A 412 -8.98 -10.75 -16.69
CA GLU A 412 -9.38 -9.35 -16.51
C GLU A 412 -8.75 -8.77 -15.23
N VAL A 413 -8.23 -7.55 -15.34
CA VAL A 413 -7.66 -6.79 -14.23
C VAL A 413 -8.48 -5.51 -14.05
N TRP A 414 -9.21 -5.45 -12.94
CA TRP A 414 -10.05 -4.32 -12.59
C TRP A 414 -9.45 -3.58 -11.41
N ALA A 415 -9.59 -2.25 -11.36
CA ALA A 415 -9.10 -1.47 -10.23
C ALA A 415 -10.09 -0.39 -9.79
N ALA A 416 -10.08 -0.10 -8.48
CA ALA A 416 -10.69 1.12 -7.96
C ALA A 416 -9.95 2.36 -8.50
N PRO A 417 -10.60 3.52 -8.68
CA PRO A 417 -9.99 4.68 -9.33
C PRO A 417 -8.79 5.24 -8.56
N GLY A 418 -8.79 5.09 -7.24
CA GLY A 418 -7.73 5.60 -6.37
C GLY A 418 -6.49 4.72 -6.26
N VAL A 419 -6.46 3.57 -6.94
CA VAL A 419 -5.32 2.65 -6.93
C VAL A 419 -4.11 3.27 -7.62
N VAL A 420 -2.96 3.10 -6.98
CA VAL A 420 -1.65 3.47 -7.53
C VAL A 420 -0.82 2.21 -7.74
N LEU A 421 -0.28 2.04 -8.94
CA LEU A 421 0.57 0.93 -9.35
C LEU A 421 2.03 1.38 -9.46
N ASN A 422 2.95 0.53 -8.98
CA ASN A 422 4.38 0.68 -9.23
C ASN A 422 4.91 -0.54 -10.00
N PRO A 423 4.63 -0.67 -11.32
CA PRO A 423 4.96 -1.83 -12.15
C PRO A 423 6.45 -1.88 -12.55
N HIS A 424 7.34 -1.77 -11.58
CA HIS A 424 8.78 -1.78 -11.82
C HIS A 424 9.56 -2.26 -10.60
N TYR A 425 10.82 -2.65 -10.82
CA TYR A 425 11.74 -3.06 -9.75
C TYR A 425 12.90 -2.08 -9.53
N LYS A 426 12.83 -0.88 -10.12
CA LYS A 426 13.90 0.13 -10.05
C LYS A 426 14.25 0.59 -8.62
N ASN A 427 13.31 0.46 -7.68
CA ASN A 427 13.54 0.75 -6.25
C ASN A 427 14.15 -0.43 -5.48
N MET A 428 14.26 -1.60 -6.10
CA MET A 428 14.73 -2.83 -5.48
C MET A 428 15.93 -3.38 -6.25
N GLY A 429 16.96 -2.55 -6.41
CA GLY A 429 18.20 -2.95 -7.07
C GLY A 429 18.06 -3.33 -8.54
N ASN A 430 16.99 -2.86 -9.21
CA ASN A 430 16.69 -3.20 -10.60
C ASN A 430 16.61 -4.72 -10.83
N LEU A 431 15.91 -5.44 -9.95
CA LEU A 431 15.52 -6.82 -10.23
C LEU A 431 14.94 -6.94 -11.64
N TYR A 432 15.23 -8.05 -12.31
CA TYR A 432 14.65 -8.33 -13.61
C TYR A 432 13.12 -8.51 -13.51
N GLY A 433 12.66 -9.12 -12.43
CA GLY A 433 11.27 -9.55 -12.25
C GLY A 433 11.01 -10.92 -12.84
N SER A 434 9.99 -11.62 -12.34
CA SER A 434 9.52 -12.86 -12.95
C SER A 434 8.01 -12.82 -13.08
N GLU A 435 7.24 -13.62 -12.34
CA GLU A 435 5.78 -13.62 -12.42
C GLU A 435 5.26 -13.74 -13.87
N TYR A 436 6.04 -14.38 -14.76
CA TYR A 436 5.75 -14.51 -16.18
C TYR A 436 5.52 -13.16 -16.88
N TRP A 437 6.10 -12.06 -16.38
CA TRP A 437 5.87 -10.73 -16.95
C TRP A 437 6.30 -10.68 -18.42
N THR A 438 7.33 -11.44 -18.83
CA THR A 438 7.79 -11.50 -20.22
C THR A 438 6.79 -12.16 -21.16
N TYR A 439 5.89 -12.98 -20.63
CA TYR A 439 4.74 -13.55 -21.33
C TYR A 439 3.49 -12.64 -21.22
N LEU A 440 3.19 -12.13 -20.02
CA LEU A 440 1.93 -11.43 -19.74
C LEU A 440 1.92 -9.98 -20.23
N LEU A 441 2.97 -9.21 -19.96
CA LEU A 441 2.97 -7.77 -20.19
C LEU A 441 2.97 -7.41 -21.69
N PRO A 442 3.78 -8.05 -22.57
CA PRO A 442 3.76 -7.71 -24.00
C PRO A 442 2.41 -7.99 -24.68
N ARG A 443 1.64 -8.96 -24.19
CA ARG A 443 0.29 -9.25 -24.74
C ARG A 443 -0.70 -8.14 -24.47
N ARG A 444 -0.51 -7.45 -23.33
CA ARG A 444 -1.39 -6.39 -22.84
C ARG A 444 -0.99 -5.02 -23.38
N ALA A 445 0.30 -4.69 -23.34
CA ALA A 445 0.82 -3.36 -23.66
C ALA A 445 1.63 -3.29 -24.97
N GLY A 446 1.78 -4.41 -25.70
CA GLY A 446 2.75 -4.52 -26.79
C GLY A 446 4.21 -4.49 -26.30
N SER A 447 5.16 -4.82 -27.18
CA SER A 447 6.58 -4.87 -26.81
C SER A 447 7.20 -3.52 -26.46
N ASP A 448 6.76 -2.43 -27.10
CA ASP A 448 7.21 -1.06 -26.79
C ASP A 448 6.59 -0.54 -25.49
N GLY A 449 5.29 -0.81 -25.27
CA GLY A 449 4.61 -0.45 -24.04
C GLY A 449 5.18 -1.20 -22.83
N ALA A 450 5.46 -2.50 -22.97
CA ALA A 450 6.13 -3.30 -21.95
C ALA A 450 7.49 -2.70 -21.54
N ARG A 451 8.33 -2.33 -22.52
CA ARG A 451 9.63 -1.66 -22.27
C ARG A 451 9.46 -0.31 -21.58
N THR A 452 8.45 0.47 -21.99
CA THR A 452 8.16 1.78 -21.39
C THR A 452 7.72 1.64 -19.94
N ILE A 453 6.82 0.69 -19.65
CA ILE A 453 6.30 0.43 -18.30
C ILE A 453 7.44 0.02 -17.36
N ILE A 454 8.24 -0.98 -17.73
CA ILE A 454 9.33 -1.48 -16.89
C ILE A 454 10.47 -0.45 -16.77
N GLY A 455 10.68 0.35 -17.82
CA GLY A 455 11.67 1.43 -17.83
C GLY A 455 11.30 2.59 -16.91
N ASN A 456 10.01 2.79 -16.63
CA ASN A 456 9.52 3.89 -15.82
C ASN A 456 9.62 3.58 -14.31
N ARG A 457 10.18 4.54 -13.55
CA ARG A 457 10.36 4.47 -12.09
C ARG A 457 9.28 5.24 -11.31
N LEU A 458 8.32 5.85 -12.00
CA LEU A 458 7.27 6.66 -11.41
C LEU A 458 5.98 5.85 -11.23
N PRO A 459 5.14 6.17 -10.23
CA PRO A 459 3.84 5.54 -10.05
C PRO A 459 2.92 5.82 -11.25
N LEU A 460 2.04 4.86 -11.53
CA LEU A 460 0.93 4.95 -12.48
C LEU A 460 -0.39 4.95 -11.71
N GLY A 461 -1.27 5.90 -12.00
CA GLY A 461 -2.65 5.83 -11.52
C GLY A 461 -3.46 4.79 -12.28
N ALA A 462 -4.60 4.41 -11.73
CA ALA A 462 -5.52 3.50 -12.41
C ALA A 462 -5.92 3.99 -13.82
N PRO A 463 -6.26 5.28 -14.06
CA PRO A 463 -6.59 5.75 -15.40
C PRO A 463 -5.41 5.65 -16.38
N GLU A 464 -4.19 5.98 -15.97
CA GLU A 464 -3.00 5.86 -16.82
C GLU A 464 -2.65 4.40 -17.07
N ALA A 465 -2.84 3.52 -16.09
CA ALA A 465 -2.62 2.09 -16.23
C ALA A 465 -3.61 1.43 -17.20
N LEU A 466 -4.88 1.88 -17.19
CA LEU A 466 -5.87 1.49 -18.19
C LEU A 466 -5.45 1.90 -19.61
N GLN A 467 -5.01 3.15 -19.78
CA GLN A 467 -4.50 3.63 -21.08
C GLN A 467 -3.25 2.89 -21.55
N ALA A 468 -2.41 2.44 -20.62
CA ALA A 468 -1.20 1.67 -20.90
C ALA A 468 -1.49 0.17 -21.16
N GLY A 469 -2.74 -0.28 -21.06
CA GLY A 469 -3.15 -1.67 -21.24
C GLY A 469 -2.88 -2.58 -20.04
N LEU A 470 -2.44 -2.05 -18.89
CA LEU A 470 -2.21 -2.83 -17.67
C LEU A 470 -3.52 -3.25 -16.98
N LEU A 471 -4.57 -2.46 -17.14
CA LEU A 471 -5.89 -2.70 -16.59
C LEU A 471 -6.90 -2.86 -17.72
N ASP A 472 -7.94 -3.65 -17.49
CA ASP A 472 -9.06 -3.83 -18.40
C ASP A 472 -10.23 -2.90 -18.03
N ALA A 473 -10.36 -2.54 -16.76
CA ALA A 473 -11.39 -1.62 -16.30
C ALA A 473 -11.01 -0.83 -15.04
N VAL A 474 -11.48 0.41 -14.97
CA VAL A 474 -11.44 1.26 -13.77
C VAL A 474 -12.84 1.82 -13.54
N PHE A 475 -13.41 1.55 -12.37
CA PHE A 475 -14.80 1.93 -12.06
C PHE A 475 -15.06 2.04 -10.56
N GLY A 476 -16.23 2.58 -10.23
CA GLY A 476 -16.63 2.94 -8.87
C GLY A 476 -16.20 4.36 -8.49
N SER A 477 -16.71 4.89 -7.38
CA SER A 477 -16.32 6.20 -6.83
C SER A 477 -15.13 6.10 -5.87
N ASP A 478 -15.02 4.98 -5.15
CA ASP A 478 -13.95 4.68 -4.20
C ASP A 478 -13.74 3.16 -4.09
N ALA A 479 -12.85 2.73 -3.18
CA ALA A 479 -12.52 1.30 -3.01
C ALA A 479 -13.68 0.45 -2.45
N ALA A 480 -14.61 1.04 -1.70
CA ALA A 480 -15.76 0.32 -1.16
C ALA A 480 -16.82 0.10 -2.25
N ASP A 481 -17.18 1.18 -2.96
CA ASP A 481 -18.10 1.13 -4.10
C ASP A 481 -17.56 0.21 -5.21
N PHE A 482 -16.27 0.28 -5.51
CA PHE A 482 -15.61 -0.65 -6.43
C PHE A 482 -15.77 -2.12 -6.01
N ALA A 483 -15.63 -2.46 -4.72
CA ALA A 483 -15.71 -3.85 -4.27
C ALA A 483 -17.11 -4.45 -4.44
N GLU A 484 -18.15 -3.64 -4.21
CA GLU A 484 -19.55 -4.01 -4.43
C GLU A 484 -19.83 -4.21 -5.93
N LEU A 485 -19.50 -3.20 -6.75
CA LEU A 485 -19.69 -3.24 -8.19
C LEU A 485 -18.89 -4.37 -8.87
N ALA A 486 -17.68 -4.66 -8.39
CA ALA A 486 -16.86 -5.75 -8.93
C ALA A 486 -17.48 -7.13 -8.65
N SER A 487 -18.14 -7.30 -7.49
CA SER A 487 -18.84 -8.56 -7.19
C SER A 487 -20.03 -8.74 -8.13
N GLY A 488 -20.89 -7.72 -8.26
CA GLY A 488 -22.02 -7.77 -9.19
C GLY A 488 -21.61 -8.03 -10.65
N ARG A 489 -20.54 -7.35 -11.13
CA ARG A 489 -20.02 -7.61 -12.49
C ARG A 489 -19.48 -9.03 -12.67
N ALA A 490 -18.86 -9.62 -11.65
CA ALA A 490 -18.38 -10.99 -11.71
C ALA A 490 -19.54 -12.00 -11.76
N GLU A 491 -20.64 -11.71 -11.06
CA GLU A 491 -21.86 -12.52 -11.04
C GLU A 491 -22.61 -12.43 -12.38
N ASP A 492 -22.67 -11.24 -12.97
CA ASP A 492 -23.15 -11.03 -14.34
C ASP A 492 -22.33 -11.85 -15.35
N LEU A 493 -20.99 -11.84 -15.22
CA LEU A 493 -20.12 -12.66 -16.07
C LEU A 493 -20.32 -14.17 -15.86
N ALA A 494 -20.56 -14.60 -14.63
CA ALA A 494 -20.83 -16.00 -14.34
C ALA A 494 -22.13 -16.47 -14.97
N SER A 495 -23.15 -15.61 -15.02
CA SER A 495 -24.46 -15.90 -15.64
C SER A 495 -24.53 -15.60 -17.14
N ALA A 496 -23.50 -15.01 -17.73
CA ALA A 496 -23.49 -14.57 -19.12
C ALA A 496 -23.68 -15.73 -20.13
N PRO A 497 -24.61 -15.61 -21.10
CA PRO A 497 -24.85 -16.66 -22.10
C PRO A 497 -23.63 -17.00 -22.98
N ASP A 498 -22.70 -16.05 -23.16
CA ASP A 498 -21.50 -16.18 -23.97
C ASP A 498 -20.28 -16.73 -23.20
N LEU A 499 -20.40 -16.98 -21.89
CA LEU A 499 -19.28 -17.44 -21.05
C LEU A 499 -18.61 -18.70 -21.62
N ALA A 500 -19.39 -19.69 -22.06
CA ALA A 500 -18.85 -20.92 -22.65
C ALA A 500 -17.99 -20.64 -23.89
N GLY A 501 -18.40 -19.69 -24.74
CA GLY A 501 -17.62 -19.26 -25.90
C GLY A 501 -16.32 -18.55 -25.51
N ARG A 502 -16.37 -17.71 -24.47
CA ARG A 502 -15.16 -17.05 -23.92
C ARG A 502 -14.16 -18.08 -23.38
N LEU A 503 -14.62 -19.11 -22.67
CA LEU A 503 -13.77 -20.17 -22.15
C LEU A 503 -13.13 -21.00 -23.27
N GLN A 504 -13.89 -21.34 -24.31
CA GLN A 504 -13.34 -22.04 -25.49
C GLN A 504 -12.26 -21.21 -26.18
N ALA A 505 -12.47 -19.90 -26.33
CA ALA A 505 -11.48 -18.98 -26.89
C ALA A 505 -10.23 -18.88 -26.00
N LYS A 506 -10.41 -18.81 -24.68
CA LYS A 506 -9.32 -18.81 -23.70
C LYS A 506 -8.46 -20.07 -23.79
N GLN A 507 -9.08 -21.25 -23.82
CA GLN A 507 -8.40 -22.55 -23.95
C GLN A 507 -7.66 -22.67 -25.29
N ALA A 508 -8.30 -22.26 -26.39
CA ALA A 508 -7.67 -22.26 -27.71
C ALA A 508 -6.41 -21.38 -27.73
N ARG A 509 -6.50 -20.17 -27.18
CA ARG A 509 -5.37 -19.24 -27.06
C ARG A 509 -4.25 -19.82 -26.19
N ARG A 510 -4.55 -20.39 -25.02
CA ARG A 510 -3.54 -21.02 -24.15
C ARG A 510 -2.83 -22.17 -24.85
N ARG A 511 -3.55 -23.02 -25.58
CA ARG A 511 -2.94 -24.10 -26.38
C ARG A 511 -2.02 -23.56 -27.48
N GLN A 512 -2.44 -22.51 -28.18
CA GLN A 512 -1.62 -21.88 -29.23
C GLN A 512 -0.33 -21.27 -28.64
N ASP A 513 -0.47 -20.51 -27.56
CA ASP A 513 0.64 -19.90 -26.86
C ASP A 513 1.64 -20.95 -26.38
N GLU A 514 1.16 -22.06 -25.80
CA GLU A 514 2.01 -23.15 -25.30
C GLU A 514 2.75 -23.86 -26.44
N ALA A 515 2.12 -24.01 -27.61
CA ALA A 515 2.75 -24.56 -28.80
C ALA A 515 3.79 -23.61 -29.41
N GLN A 516 3.62 -22.29 -29.26
CA GLN A 516 4.58 -21.29 -29.74
C GLN A 516 5.80 -21.18 -28.82
N ARG A 517 5.56 -21.05 -27.51
CA ARG A 517 6.60 -21.01 -26.48
C ARG A 517 5.98 -21.46 -25.14
N PRO A 518 6.41 -22.60 -24.59
CA PRO A 518 5.93 -23.08 -23.30
C PRO A 518 6.12 -22.07 -22.17
N LEU A 519 5.17 -22.01 -21.23
CA LEU A 519 5.31 -21.17 -20.03
C LEU A 519 6.61 -21.47 -19.25
N ALA A 520 7.03 -22.74 -19.26
CA ALA A 520 8.27 -23.16 -18.61
C ALA A 520 9.51 -22.41 -19.14
N GLU A 521 9.57 -22.13 -20.45
CA GLU A 521 10.70 -21.41 -21.05
C GLU A 521 10.73 -19.93 -20.69
N TYR A 522 9.56 -19.30 -20.50
CA TYR A 522 9.48 -17.92 -19.99
C TYR A 522 9.99 -17.85 -18.55
N ARG A 523 9.53 -18.78 -17.69
CA ARG A 523 10.00 -18.88 -16.30
C ARG A 523 11.51 -19.12 -16.25
N GLU A 524 12.03 -20.06 -17.02
CA GLU A 524 13.46 -20.38 -17.01
C GLU A 524 14.32 -19.16 -17.40
N GLU A 525 13.89 -18.41 -18.42
CA GLU A 525 14.56 -17.18 -18.82
C GLU A 525 14.54 -16.12 -17.73
N GLU A 526 13.37 -15.80 -17.17
CA GLU A 526 13.23 -14.84 -16.08
C GLU A 526 14.06 -15.25 -14.86
N MET A 527 14.00 -16.54 -14.48
CA MET A 527 14.69 -17.07 -13.31
C MET A 527 16.20 -17.09 -13.48
N ARG A 528 16.73 -17.26 -14.70
CA ARG A 528 18.16 -17.09 -14.98
C ARG A 528 18.63 -15.66 -14.69
N HIS A 529 17.82 -14.64 -15.02
CA HIS A 529 18.13 -13.25 -14.68
C HIS A 529 17.98 -12.98 -13.18
N MET A 530 16.91 -13.47 -12.54
CA MET A 530 16.71 -13.34 -11.11
C MET A 530 17.83 -14.02 -10.30
N ARG A 531 18.36 -15.15 -10.78
CA ARG A 531 19.53 -15.81 -10.16
C ARG A 531 20.75 -14.90 -10.13
N LEU A 532 21.01 -14.15 -11.21
CA LEU A 532 22.09 -13.18 -11.24
C LEU A 532 21.84 -12.02 -10.27
N ASN A 533 20.58 -11.60 -10.07
CA ASN A 533 20.27 -10.56 -9.10
C ASN A 533 20.45 -11.01 -7.64
N PHE A 534 20.24 -12.28 -7.33
CA PHE A 534 20.32 -12.81 -5.96
C PHE A 534 21.69 -13.42 -5.60
N PHE A 535 22.38 -14.00 -6.57
CA PHE A 535 23.63 -14.75 -6.33
C PHE A 535 24.81 -14.22 -7.16
N GLY A 536 24.58 -13.27 -8.06
CA GLY A 536 25.63 -12.66 -8.85
C GLY A 536 26.53 -11.74 -8.01
N PHE A 537 27.61 -11.29 -8.64
CA PHE A 537 28.57 -10.39 -8.00
C PHE A 537 27.99 -9.00 -7.67
N ASP A 538 27.00 -8.52 -8.44
CA ASP A 538 26.35 -7.22 -8.21
C ASP A 538 25.37 -7.29 -7.01
N PRO A 539 25.67 -6.60 -5.89
CA PRO A 539 24.85 -6.69 -4.68
C PRO A 539 23.66 -5.71 -4.68
N SER A 540 23.35 -5.04 -5.80
CA SER A 540 22.37 -3.95 -5.89
C SER A 540 21.01 -4.29 -5.26
N TYR A 541 20.53 -5.52 -5.45
CA TYR A 541 19.30 -6.00 -4.83
C TYR A 541 19.40 -6.04 -3.29
N HIS A 542 20.44 -6.68 -2.74
CA HIS A 542 20.62 -6.82 -1.30
C HIS A 542 20.79 -5.46 -0.62
N VAL A 543 21.56 -4.54 -1.22
CA VAL A 543 21.73 -3.17 -0.73
C VAL A 543 20.39 -2.41 -0.72
N ALA A 544 19.61 -2.51 -1.80
CA ALA A 544 18.31 -1.87 -1.88
C ALA A 544 17.31 -2.44 -0.86
N ARG A 545 17.30 -3.76 -0.68
CA ARG A 545 16.47 -4.45 0.30
C ARG A 545 16.80 -4.03 1.73
N TYR A 546 18.09 -4.03 2.10
CA TYR A 546 18.55 -3.57 3.40
C TYR A 546 18.08 -2.14 3.68
N ASN A 547 18.31 -1.22 2.74
CA ASN A 547 17.89 0.18 2.87
C ASN A 547 16.37 0.34 3.02
N PHE A 548 15.59 -0.46 2.29
CA PHE A 548 14.14 -0.46 2.36
C PHE A 548 13.63 -0.97 3.72
N VAL A 549 14.10 -2.15 4.15
CA VAL A 549 13.65 -2.83 5.36
C VAL A 549 14.04 -2.04 6.61
N HIS A 550 15.27 -1.55 6.68
CA HIS A 550 15.76 -0.74 7.80
C HIS A 550 15.36 0.74 7.72
N ARG A 551 14.64 1.14 6.66
CA ARG A 551 14.20 2.52 6.41
C ARG A 551 15.35 3.52 6.52
N VAL A 552 16.49 3.18 5.90
CA VAL A 552 17.70 3.99 5.97
C VAL A 552 17.40 5.42 5.49
N PRO A 553 17.69 6.46 6.31
CA PRO A 553 17.44 7.84 5.94
C PRO A 553 18.13 8.22 4.63
N GLN A 554 17.42 8.95 3.78
CA GLN A 554 17.96 9.43 2.52
C GLN A 554 18.82 10.68 2.76
N SER A 555 20.04 10.68 2.23
CA SER A 555 20.94 11.84 2.30
C SER A 555 20.73 12.87 1.19
N ARG A 556 19.94 12.51 0.16
CA ARG A 556 19.56 13.37 -0.97
C ARG A 556 18.29 12.88 -1.63
N THR A 557 17.63 13.75 -2.38
CA THR A 557 16.50 13.36 -3.23
C THR A 557 16.99 12.68 -4.52
N PRO A 558 16.48 11.48 -4.87
CA PRO A 558 16.84 10.83 -6.12
C PRO A 558 16.51 11.68 -7.36
N LEU A 559 17.41 11.70 -8.34
CA LEU A 559 17.28 12.54 -9.55
C LEU A 559 16.06 12.21 -10.42
N HIS A 560 15.51 11.00 -10.32
CA HIS A 560 14.28 10.67 -11.02
C HIS A 560 13.06 11.41 -10.45
N LEU A 561 13.12 11.84 -9.19
CA LEU A 561 12.09 12.63 -8.50
C LEU A 561 12.39 14.14 -8.52
N ALA A 562 13.65 14.52 -8.29
CA ALA A 562 14.09 15.91 -8.27
C ALA A 562 14.42 16.42 -9.68
N LEU A 563 13.39 16.81 -10.44
CA LEU A 563 13.55 17.34 -11.81
C LEU A 563 14.52 18.52 -11.86
N HIS A 564 14.48 19.39 -10.86
CA HIS A 564 15.33 20.57 -10.72
C HIS A 564 16.82 20.27 -10.48
N ARG A 565 17.18 19.02 -10.19
CA ARG A 565 18.57 18.57 -9.97
C ARG A 565 19.14 17.79 -11.15
N ARG A 566 18.38 17.62 -12.24
CA ARG A 566 18.84 16.90 -13.44
C ARG A 566 19.79 17.79 -14.24
N ILE A 567 20.92 17.21 -14.67
CA ILE A 567 21.91 17.89 -15.52
C ILE A 567 21.26 18.16 -16.89
N GLY A 568 21.20 19.44 -17.30
CA GLY A 568 20.63 19.88 -18.58
C GLY A 568 19.19 20.42 -18.54
N GLY A 569 18.55 20.50 -17.37
CA GLY A 569 17.13 20.91 -17.23
C GLY A 569 16.86 22.41 -17.05
N ALA A 570 17.89 23.25 -17.00
CA ALA A 570 17.74 24.71 -16.94
C ALA A 570 18.02 25.32 -18.33
N ALA A 571 16.99 25.31 -19.19
CA ALA A 571 16.76 26.11 -20.40
C ALA A 571 16.31 25.23 -21.60
N GLY A 572 15.01 25.23 -21.90
CA GLY A 572 14.48 24.66 -23.14
C GLY A 572 13.03 24.23 -23.00
N GLY A 573 12.10 25.13 -23.33
CA GLY A 573 10.68 24.81 -23.41
C GLY A 573 10.41 23.64 -24.36
N LEU A 574 9.45 22.80 -23.99
CA LEU A 574 8.89 21.77 -24.85
C LEU A 574 8.20 22.44 -26.04
N GLY A 575 8.95 22.59 -27.12
CA GLY A 575 8.50 23.13 -28.40
C GLY A 575 9.41 22.68 -29.51
N ALA A 576 9.24 21.45 -29.99
CA ALA A 576 9.75 21.04 -31.29
C ALA A 576 8.86 19.93 -31.86
N THR A 577 7.83 20.38 -32.58
CA THR A 577 7.12 19.64 -33.61
C THR A 577 8.10 18.87 -34.51
N ALA A 578 7.81 17.60 -34.73
CA ALA A 578 8.39 16.80 -35.78
C ALA A 578 8.21 17.52 -37.14
N ARG A 579 9.32 18.01 -37.70
CA ARG A 579 9.39 18.28 -39.14
C ARG A 579 10.09 17.11 -39.80
N THR A 580 9.29 16.35 -40.52
CA THR A 580 9.67 15.51 -41.66
C THR A 580 10.74 16.18 -42.51
N ARG A 581 11.78 15.42 -42.87
CA ARG A 581 12.50 15.61 -44.13
C ARG A 581 12.64 14.25 -44.83
N THR A 582 11.99 14.23 -45.99
CA THR A 582 12.32 13.51 -47.24
C THR A 582 13.70 12.91 -47.32
#